data_AF-A0A951ETW5-F1
#
_entry.id   AF-A0A951ETW5-F1
#
_cell.length_a   1.000
_cell.length_b   1.000
_cell.length_c   1.000
_cell.angle_alpha   90.00
_cell.angle_beta   90.00
_cell.angle_gamma   90.00
#
_symmetry.space_group_name_H-M   'P 1'
#
loop_
_entity.id
_entity.type
_entity.pdbx_description
1 polymer ?
#
loop_
_entity_poly.entity_id
_entity_poly.type
_entity_poly.pdbx_seq_one_letter_code
_entity_poly.pdbx_strand_id
1 'polypeptide(L)'
;MPMRLLKVLTVVVMACLALFAQEEKKKKGPSPFDNPQNLKLLQQKGPELREVMLSFNAALGVMCTECHVQGNFASDDNPKKNVARMMITMARDVNSKFPDGQQHVRCYTCHRGSTTPLTEPPK
;
A
#
# COMPACT_ATOMS: atom_id res chain seq x y z
N MET A 1 26.77 -46.39 20.17
CA MET A 1 25.58 -45.64 20.67
C MET A 1 25.58 -44.10 20.47
N PRO A 2 26.70 -43.36 20.20
CA PRO A 2 26.65 -41.88 20.16
C PRO A 2 26.03 -41.30 18.87
N MET A 3 26.10 -42.01 17.74
CA MET A 3 25.56 -41.54 16.46
C MET A 3 24.03 -41.56 16.37
N ARG A 4 23.35 -42.39 17.17
CA ARG A 4 21.88 -42.39 17.25
C ARG A 4 21.37 -41.18 18.03
N LEU A 5 22.08 -40.79 19.09
CA LEU A 5 21.72 -39.63 19.90
C LEU A 5 21.91 -38.31 19.15
N LEU A 6 23.00 -38.19 18.37
CA LEU A 6 23.28 -37.01 17.54
C LEU A 6 22.25 -36.80 16.41
N LYS A 7 21.77 -37.89 15.80
CA LYS A 7 20.72 -37.85 14.76
C LYS A 7 19.34 -37.47 15.32
N VAL A 8 19.03 -37.88 16.56
CA VAL A 8 17.78 -37.49 17.21
C VAL A 8 17.81 -36.01 17.60
N LEU A 9 18.95 -35.53 18.11
CA LEU A 9 19.12 -34.12 18.48
C LEU A 9 18.97 -33.18 17.27
N THR A 10 19.55 -33.54 16.11
CA THR A 10 19.44 -32.72 14.90
C THR A 10 18.02 -32.69 14.32
N VAL A 11 17.27 -33.80 14.38
CA VAL A 11 15.87 -33.84 13.94
C VAL A 11 14.96 -32.99 14.83
N VAL A 12 15.18 -33.00 16.15
CA VAL A 12 14.41 -32.19 17.10
C VAL A 12 14.66 -30.69 16.90
N VAL A 13 15.91 -30.27 16.67
CA VAL A 13 16.24 -28.85 16.42
C VAL A 13 15.59 -28.35 15.12
N MET A 14 15.61 -29.15 14.05
CA MET A 14 14.95 -28.80 12.78
C MET A 14 13.43 -28.71 12.92
N ALA A 15 12.81 -29.60 13.71
CA ALA A 15 11.38 -29.55 14.00
C ALA A 15 10.98 -28.31 14.82
N CYS A 16 11.80 -27.92 15.80
CA CYS A 16 11.59 -26.69 16.57
C CYS A 16 11.67 -25.44 15.68
N LEU A 17 12.64 -25.36 14.76
CA LEU A 17 12.76 -24.24 13.82
C LEU A 17 11.54 -24.11 12.89
N ALA A 18 10.98 -25.23 12.44
CA ALA A 18 9.76 -25.23 11.63
C ALA A 18 8.52 -24.73 12.41
N LEU A 19 8.42 -25.08 13.70
CA LEU A 19 7.34 -24.61 14.59
C LEU A 19 7.40 -23.09 14.81
N PHE A 20 8.58 -22.51 15.03
CA PHE A 20 8.75 -21.06 15.16
C PHE A 20 8.40 -20.30 13.85
N ALA A 21 8.72 -20.87 12.69
CA ALA A 21 8.39 -20.26 11.39
C ALA A 21 6.88 -20.26 11.08
N GLN A 22 6.12 -21.25 11.57
CA GLN A 22 4.66 -21.26 11.41
C GLN A 22 3.95 -20.25 12.31
N GLU A 23 4.54 -19.86 13.45
CA GLU A 23 3.92 -18.93 14.40
C GLU A 23 3.92 -17.47 13.89
N GLU A 24 4.97 -17.07 13.17
CA GLU A 24 5.11 -15.73 12.57
C GLU A 24 3.99 -15.40 11.57
N LYS A 25 3.57 -16.38 10.76
CA LYS A 25 2.50 -16.18 9.76
C LYS A 25 1.13 -15.96 10.38
N LYS A 26 0.91 -16.34 11.64
CA LYS A 26 -0.43 -16.40 12.27
C LYS A 26 -0.82 -15.15 13.08
N LYS A 27 0.11 -14.22 13.35
CA LYS A 27 -0.11 -13.08 14.27
C LYS A 27 -0.53 -11.76 13.62
N LYS A 28 -0.65 -11.67 12.29
CA LYS A 28 -1.13 -10.44 11.63
C LYS A 28 -2.63 -10.56 11.38
N GLY A 29 -3.41 -9.66 11.98
CA GLY A 29 -4.83 -9.50 11.66
C GLY A 29 -5.05 -9.27 10.16
N PRO A 30 -6.29 -9.40 9.67
CA PRO A 30 -6.58 -9.28 8.24
C PRO A 30 -6.08 -7.93 7.71
N SER A 31 -5.38 -7.97 6.57
CA SER A 31 -4.83 -6.78 5.96
C SER A 31 -5.99 -5.87 5.50
N PRO A 32 -5.89 -4.54 5.68
CA PRO A 32 -6.93 -3.61 5.21
C PRO A 32 -7.12 -3.66 3.68
N PHE A 33 -6.19 -4.29 2.97
CA PHE A 33 -6.25 -4.47 1.53
C PHE A 33 -7.00 -5.73 1.10
N ASP A 34 -7.15 -6.75 1.97
CA ASP A 34 -7.74 -8.04 1.58
C ASP A 34 -9.25 -7.91 1.34
N ASN A 35 -9.94 -7.15 2.21
CA ASN A 35 -11.36 -6.86 2.10
C ASN A 35 -11.62 -5.35 2.27
N PRO A 36 -11.21 -4.52 1.30
CA PRO A 36 -11.28 -3.08 1.41
C PRO A 36 -12.74 -2.62 1.36
N GLN A 37 -13.10 -1.73 2.27
CA GLN A 37 -14.44 -1.12 2.34
C GLN A 37 -14.40 0.31 1.81
N ASN A 38 -15.51 0.81 1.30
CA ASN A 38 -15.67 2.19 0.80
C ASN A 38 -14.67 2.57 -0.34
N LEU A 39 -14.38 1.62 -1.24
CA LEU A 39 -13.71 1.89 -2.51
C LEU A 39 -14.72 2.46 -3.52
N LYS A 40 -14.57 3.75 -3.85
CA LYS A 40 -15.47 4.44 -4.80
C LYS A 40 -14.91 4.51 -6.23
N LEU A 41 -13.58 4.56 -6.38
CA LEU A 41 -12.92 4.83 -7.67
C LEU A 41 -11.96 3.74 -8.12
N LEU A 42 -11.45 2.92 -7.21
CA LEU A 42 -10.46 1.88 -7.47
C LEU A 42 -11.14 0.51 -7.45
N GLN A 43 -10.68 -0.39 -8.30
CA GLN A 43 -11.25 -1.74 -8.45
C GLN A 43 -10.32 -2.83 -7.89
N GLN A 44 -9.03 -2.51 -7.72
CA GLN A 44 -8.00 -3.39 -7.20
C GLN A 44 -8.31 -3.84 -5.76
N LYS A 45 -7.80 -5.02 -5.39
CA LYS A 45 -7.86 -5.58 -4.03
C LYS A 45 -6.52 -6.20 -3.67
N GLY A 46 -6.34 -6.53 -2.40
CA GLY A 46 -5.17 -7.23 -1.89
C GLY A 46 -3.85 -6.51 -2.25
N PRO A 47 -2.83 -7.26 -2.73
CA PRO A 47 -1.52 -6.69 -3.07
C PRO A 47 -1.58 -5.54 -4.09
N GLU A 48 -2.44 -5.60 -5.10
CA GLU A 48 -2.53 -4.55 -6.13
C GLU A 48 -3.05 -3.23 -5.55
N LEU A 49 -4.05 -3.30 -4.67
CA LEU A 49 -4.55 -2.10 -4.00
C LEU A 49 -3.49 -1.50 -3.09
N ARG A 50 -2.70 -2.34 -2.41
CA ARG A 50 -1.57 -1.90 -1.60
C ARG A 50 -0.56 -1.14 -2.44
N GLU A 51 -0.20 -1.64 -3.61
CA GLU A 51 0.73 -0.98 -4.53
C GLU A 51 0.20 0.38 -4.99
N VAL A 52 -1.09 0.47 -5.35
CA VAL A 52 -1.73 1.74 -5.70
C VAL A 52 -1.61 2.75 -4.55
N MET A 53 -1.93 2.34 -3.31
CA MET A 53 -1.84 3.24 -2.15
C MET A 53 -0.41 3.67 -1.84
N LEU A 54 0.56 2.76 -1.98
CA LEU A 54 1.98 3.08 -1.80
C LEU A 54 2.49 4.03 -2.89
N SER A 55 1.96 3.94 -4.11
CA SER A 55 2.30 4.88 -5.20
C SER A 55 1.85 6.30 -4.88
N PHE A 56 0.70 6.48 -4.21
CA PHE A 56 0.25 7.79 -3.76
C PHE A 56 1.14 8.36 -2.65
N ASN A 57 1.50 7.53 -1.68
CA ASN A 57 2.45 7.91 -0.62
C ASN A 57 3.77 8.40 -1.21
N ALA A 58 4.36 7.63 -2.14
CA ALA A 58 5.61 7.99 -2.79
C ALA A 58 5.50 9.29 -3.60
N ALA A 59 4.38 9.48 -4.31
CA ALA A 59 4.18 10.66 -5.13
C ALA A 59 4.05 11.97 -4.32
N LEU A 60 3.48 11.89 -3.12
CA LEU A 60 3.22 13.03 -2.24
C LEU A 60 4.24 13.18 -1.11
N GLY A 61 5.11 12.19 -0.88
CA GLY A 61 6.09 12.20 0.21
C GLY A 61 5.47 11.98 1.60
N VAL A 62 4.39 11.19 1.68
CA VAL A 62 3.57 11.04 2.91
C VAL A 62 3.37 9.58 3.32
N MET A 63 2.78 9.39 4.51
CA MET A 63 2.38 8.09 5.02
C MET A 63 0.84 7.93 5.01
N CYS A 64 0.36 6.70 5.23
CA CYS A 64 -1.06 6.36 5.14
C CYS A 64 -1.99 7.25 5.99
N THR A 65 -1.52 7.66 7.17
CA THR A 65 -2.27 8.50 8.12
C THR A 65 -2.51 9.91 7.63
N GLU A 66 -1.81 10.36 6.59
CA GLU A 66 -2.08 11.64 5.96
C GLU A 66 -3.50 11.69 5.39
N CYS A 67 -3.95 10.59 4.77
CA CYS A 67 -5.26 10.50 4.14
C CYS A 67 -6.25 9.62 4.91
N HIS A 68 -5.78 8.62 5.67
CA HIS A 68 -6.62 7.64 6.34
C HIS A 68 -6.68 7.86 7.85
N VAL A 69 -7.83 7.54 8.44
CA VAL A 69 -7.98 7.42 9.90
C VAL A 69 -7.33 6.12 10.37
N GLN A 70 -6.45 6.20 11.37
CA GLN A 70 -5.78 5.02 11.92
C GLN A 70 -6.81 4.03 12.48
N GLY A 71 -6.68 2.75 12.15
CA GLY A 71 -7.64 1.71 12.57
C GLY A 71 -8.96 1.71 11.80
N ASN A 72 -9.28 2.74 11.01
CA ASN A 72 -10.47 2.80 10.16
C ASN A 72 -10.16 3.40 8.78
N PHE A 73 -9.52 2.61 7.92
CA PHE A 73 -9.14 3.02 6.56
C PHE A 73 -10.34 3.36 5.67
N ALA A 74 -11.52 2.82 5.99
CA ALA A 74 -12.75 3.04 5.24
C ALA A 74 -13.43 4.38 5.56
N SER A 75 -13.18 4.97 6.73
CA SER A 75 -13.73 6.27 7.15
C SER A 75 -13.41 7.38 6.14
N ASP A 76 -14.35 8.31 6.01
CA ASP A 76 -14.22 9.57 5.26
C ASP A 76 -14.05 10.79 6.20
N ASP A 77 -13.84 10.57 7.50
CA ASP A 77 -13.70 11.64 8.51
C ASP A 77 -12.44 12.50 8.31
N ASN A 78 -11.42 11.94 7.66
CA ASN A 78 -10.28 12.74 7.19
C ASN A 78 -10.63 13.33 5.80
N PRO A 79 -10.82 14.66 5.68
CA PRO A 79 -11.25 15.29 4.43
C PRO A 79 -10.23 15.14 3.30
N LYS A 80 -8.94 14.92 3.61
CA LYS A 80 -7.89 14.71 2.60
C LYS A 80 -8.16 13.49 1.72
N LYS A 81 -8.89 12.48 2.22
CA LYS A 81 -9.32 11.33 1.43
C LYS A 81 -10.27 11.73 0.30
N ASN A 82 -11.17 12.68 0.53
CA ASN A 82 -12.06 13.20 -0.51
C ASN A 82 -11.29 14.04 -1.53
N VAL A 83 -10.31 14.83 -1.09
CA VAL A 83 -9.40 15.55 -2.00
C VAL A 83 -8.63 14.57 -2.89
N ALA A 84 -8.07 13.51 -2.32
CA ALA A 84 -7.37 12.47 -3.08
C ALA A 84 -8.29 11.81 -4.15
N ARG A 85 -9.56 11.56 -3.83
CA ARG A 85 -10.54 11.06 -4.81
C ARG A 85 -10.75 12.04 -5.96
N MET A 86 -10.90 13.33 -5.68
CA MET A 86 -11.01 14.36 -6.71
C MET A 86 -9.76 14.39 -7.61
N MET A 87 -8.57 14.25 -7.01
CA MET A 87 -7.31 14.23 -7.77
C MET A 87 -7.16 12.97 -8.64
N ILE A 88 -7.64 11.80 -8.18
CA ILE A 88 -7.68 10.58 -9.00
C ILE A 88 -8.57 10.80 -10.22
N THR A 89 -9.76 11.39 -10.04
CA THR A 89 -10.65 11.72 -11.15
C THR A 89 -9.99 12.70 -12.12
N MET A 90 -9.40 13.78 -11.61
CA MET A 90 -8.69 14.76 -12.45
C MET A 90 -7.57 14.13 -13.28
N ALA A 91 -6.74 13.27 -12.68
CA ALA A 91 -5.66 12.60 -13.41
C ALA A 91 -6.21 11.64 -14.48
N ARG A 92 -7.30 10.92 -14.20
CA ARG A 92 -7.98 10.08 -15.20
C ARG A 92 -8.54 10.91 -16.34
N ASP A 93 -9.18 12.03 -16.02
CA ASP A 93 -9.78 12.94 -17.02
C ASP A 93 -8.70 13.52 -17.94
N VAL A 94 -7.58 13.99 -17.40
CA VAL A 94 -6.45 14.50 -18.21
C VAL A 94 -5.90 13.40 -19.11
N ASN A 95 -5.60 12.22 -18.56
CA ASN A 95 -5.08 11.11 -19.37
C ASN A 95 -6.07 10.65 -20.46
N SER A 96 -7.39 10.71 -20.20
CA SER A 96 -8.42 10.35 -21.19
C SER A 96 -8.42 11.24 -22.44
N LYS A 97 -7.81 12.43 -22.38
CA LYS A 97 -7.69 13.33 -23.53
C LYS A 97 -6.60 12.91 -24.52
N PHE A 98 -5.76 11.94 -24.15
CA PHE A 98 -4.71 11.39 -25.00
C PHE A 98 -5.12 9.97 -25.45
N PRO A 99 -5.59 9.80 -26.70
CA PRO A 99 -6.10 8.51 -27.20
C PRO A 99 -4.98 7.58 -27.70
N ASP A 100 -3.83 7.56 -27.02
CA ASP A 100 -2.67 6.74 -27.39
C ASP A 100 -2.44 5.56 -26.44
N GLY A 101 -3.33 5.37 -25.46
CA GLY A 101 -3.24 4.31 -24.47
C GLY A 101 -2.13 4.50 -23.43
N GLN A 102 -1.48 5.67 -23.42
CA GLN A 102 -0.39 5.96 -22.49
C GLN A 102 -0.87 6.77 -21.28
N GLN A 103 -0.16 6.63 -20.16
CA GLN A 103 -0.40 7.42 -18.97
C GLN A 103 0.57 8.61 -18.93
N HIS A 104 0.12 9.76 -19.41
CA HIS A 104 0.86 11.01 -19.52
C HIS A 104 1.07 11.73 -18.20
N VAL A 105 0.04 11.74 -17.35
CA VAL A 105 0.11 12.38 -16.03
C VAL A 105 -0.08 11.37 -14.91
N ARG A 106 0.71 11.55 -13.85
CA ARG A 106 0.62 10.81 -12.58
C ARG A 106 0.65 11.82 -11.44
N CYS A 107 0.32 11.37 -10.23
CA CYS A 107 0.41 12.21 -9.03
C CYS A 107 1.80 12.87 -8.91
N TYR A 108 2.87 12.11 -9.17
CA TYR A 108 4.25 12.60 -9.08
C TYR A 108 4.60 13.67 -10.13
N THR A 109 3.94 13.69 -11.29
CA THR A 109 4.17 14.70 -12.34
C THR A 109 4.03 16.12 -11.79
N CYS A 110 3.07 16.34 -10.88
CA CYS A 110 2.83 17.64 -10.25
C CYS A 110 3.33 17.70 -8.81
N HIS A 111 3.04 16.68 -7.99
CA HIS A 111 3.34 16.71 -6.56
C HIS A 111 4.83 16.62 -6.25
N ARG A 112 5.59 15.83 -7.03
CA ARG A 112 7.04 15.71 -6.91
C ARG A 112 7.55 15.47 -5.46
N GLY A 113 6.80 14.69 -4.68
CA GLY A 113 7.14 14.39 -3.28
C GLY A 113 6.66 15.43 -2.26
N SER A 114 5.77 16.34 -2.65
CA SER A 114 5.12 17.33 -1.77
C SER A 114 3.60 17.16 -1.79
N THR A 115 2.94 17.45 -0.67
CA THR A 115 1.46 17.45 -0.57
C THR A 115 0.82 18.56 -1.39
N THR A 116 1.56 19.63 -1.69
CA THR A 116 1.11 20.74 -2.52
C THR A 116 2.07 20.90 -3.71
N PRO A 117 1.57 20.86 -4.96
CA PRO A 117 2.39 21.12 -6.14
C PRO A 117 2.98 22.53 -6.12
N LEU A 118 4.22 22.68 -6.58
CA LEU A 118 4.83 23.98 -6.80
C LEU A 118 4.20 24.65 -8.03
N THR A 119 3.77 25.90 -7.88
CA THR A 119 3.19 26.70 -8.97
C THR A 119 4.16 27.72 -9.54
N GLU A 120 5.34 27.86 -8.94
CA GLU A 120 6.39 28.79 -9.38
C GLU A 120 7.72 28.05 -9.61
N PRO A 121 8.55 28.52 -10.57
CA PRO A 121 9.87 27.97 -10.78
C PRO A 121 10.83 28.29 -9.61
N PRO A 122 11.88 27.48 -9.39
CA PRO A 122 12.95 27.82 -8.44
C PRO A 122 13.60 29.15 -8.82
N LYS A 123 13.88 29.99 -7.82
CA LYS A 123 14.71 31.19 -7.98
C LYS A 123 16.19 30.83 -7.99
#